data_AF-D6WR09-F1
#
_entry.id   AF-D6WR09-F1
#
_cell.length_a   1.000
_cell.length_b   1.000
_cell.length_c   1.000
_cell.angle_alpha   90.00
_cell.angle_beta   90.00
_cell.angle_gamma   90.00
#
_symmetry.space_group_name_H-M   'P 1'
#
loop_
_entity.id
_entity.type
_entity.pdbx_description
1 polymer ?
#
loop_
_entity_poly.entity_id
_entity_poly.type
_entity_poly.pdbx_seq_one_letter_code
_entity_poly.pdbx_strand_id
1 'polypeptide(L)'
;MCTPIKILVLLSLVSYSVCSVKIVKDIVQFNVAGHPVLHKETEWDFDPDVAIRRSRQYQELNGRYGAKAIERLGLGIDGYDRERLAQQRLRDEGHLNGLTE
;
A
#
# COMPACT_ATOMS: atom_id res chain seq x y z
N MET A 1 59.98 -26.30 -19.68
CA MET A 1 58.91 -25.41 -20.21
C MET A 1 57.51 -25.93 -19.83
N CYS A 2 57.19 -26.00 -18.52
CA CYS A 2 55.94 -26.65 -18.03
C CYS A 2 55.17 -25.77 -17.01
N THR A 3 55.54 -24.49 -16.89
CA THR A 3 55.01 -23.54 -15.91
C THR A 3 53.69 -22.84 -16.32
N PRO A 4 53.44 -22.45 -17.59
CA PRO A 4 52.21 -21.70 -17.90
C PRO A 4 50.95 -22.56 -17.81
N ILE A 5 51.04 -23.86 -18.15
CA ILE A 5 49.91 -24.79 -18.07
C ILE A 5 49.48 -25.01 -16.62
N LYS A 6 50.43 -25.12 -15.69
CA LYS A 6 50.14 -25.28 -14.26
C LYS A 6 49.46 -24.04 -13.68
N ILE A 7 49.89 -22.85 -14.09
CA ILE A 7 49.27 -21.58 -13.69
C ILE A 7 47.85 -21.47 -14.23
N LEU A 8 47.62 -21.85 -15.49
CA LEU A 8 46.28 -21.86 -16.11
C LEU A 8 45.31 -22.79 -15.36
N VAL A 9 45.76 -24.01 -15.04
CA VAL A 9 44.95 -24.99 -14.30
C VAL A 9 44.62 -24.51 -12.88
N LEU A 10 45.60 -23.88 -12.20
CA LEU A 10 45.37 -23.27 -10.90
C LEU A 10 44.35 -22.14 -10.99
N LEU A 11 44.46 -21.27 -12.01
CA LEU A 11 43.53 -20.16 -12.22
C LEU A 11 42.10 -20.64 -12.52
N SER A 12 41.95 -21.71 -13.31
CA SER A 12 40.63 -22.29 -13.60
C SER A 12 39.98 -22.92 -12.37
N LEU A 13 40.76 -23.59 -11.52
CA LEU A 13 40.27 -24.18 -10.27
C LEU A 13 39.84 -23.11 -9.26
N VAL A 14 40.63 -22.04 -9.14
CA VAL A 14 40.30 -20.89 -8.28
C VAL A 14 39.07 -20.15 -8.80
N SER A 15 38.92 -20.00 -10.12
CA SER A 15 37.73 -19.35 -10.71
C SER A 15 36.45 -20.16 -10.47
N TYR A 16 36.55 -21.49 -10.55
CA TYR A 16 35.42 -22.39 -10.28
C TYR A 16 34.93 -22.28 -8.83
N SER A 17 35.84 -22.29 -7.85
CA SER A 17 35.47 -22.21 -6.43
C SER A 17 34.83 -20.85 -6.07
N VAL A 18 35.33 -19.75 -6.63
CA VAL A 18 34.76 -18.41 -6.40
C VAL A 18 33.34 -18.31 -6.98
N CYS A 19 33.08 -18.95 -8.12
CA CYS A 19 31.75 -18.97 -8.75
C CYS A 19 30.72 -19.71 -7.87
N SER A 20 31.06 -20.92 -7.39
CA SER A 20 30.16 -21.72 -6.56
C SER A 20 29.79 -21.03 -5.25
N VAL A 21 30.78 -20.40 -4.58
CA VAL A 21 30.53 -19.67 -3.32
C VAL A 21 29.62 -18.46 -3.56
N LYS A 22 29.77 -17.74 -4.67
CA LYS A 22 28.89 -16.62 -5.02
C LYS A 22 27.45 -17.07 -5.25
N ILE A 23 27.25 -18.14 -6.03
CA ILE A 23 25.91 -18.66 -6.31
C ILE A 23 25.19 -19.08 -5.01
N VAL A 24 25.87 -19.81 -4.14
CA VAL A 24 25.28 -20.23 -2.85
C VAL A 24 24.98 -19.03 -1.97
N LYS A 25 25.92 -18.09 -1.85
CA LYS A 25 25.71 -16.85 -1.10
C LYS A 25 24.50 -16.08 -1.62
N ASP A 26 24.41 -15.91 -2.93
CA ASP A 26 23.32 -15.17 -3.56
C ASP A 26 21.98 -15.86 -3.26
N ILE A 27 21.88 -17.18 -3.50
CA ILE A 27 20.65 -17.95 -3.18
C ILE A 27 20.25 -17.77 -1.71
N VAL A 28 21.18 -17.89 -0.77
CA VAL A 28 20.88 -17.71 0.66
C VAL A 28 20.44 -16.28 0.95
N GLN A 29 21.14 -15.27 0.43
CA GLN A 29 20.81 -13.87 0.63
C GLN A 29 19.42 -13.53 0.08
N PHE A 30 19.10 -14.01 -1.12
CA PHE A 30 17.80 -13.79 -1.77
C PHE A 30 16.63 -14.42 -1.01
N ASN A 31 16.84 -15.60 -0.40
CA ASN A 31 15.78 -16.30 0.33
C ASN A 31 15.64 -15.82 1.78
N VAL A 32 16.73 -15.44 2.44
CA VAL A 32 16.71 -15.02 3.86
C VAL A 32 16.45 -13.53 4.02
N ALA A 33 17.05 -12.69 3.18
CA ALA A 33 17.01 -11.23 3.32
C ALA A 33 16.21 -10.53 2.20
N GLY A 34 15.70 -11.28 1.22
CA GLY A 34 15.05 -10.73 0.04
C GLY A 34 16.03 -10.19 -1.00
N HIS A 35 15.52 -9.73 -2.15
CA HIS A 35 16.35 -9.03 -3.14
C HIS A 35 16.97 -7.80 -2.46
N PRO A 36 18.28 -7.52 -2.63
CA PRO A 36 18.90 -6.31 -2.11
C PRO A 36 18.40 -5.10 -2.91
N VAL A 37 17.14 -4.72 -2.71
CA VAL A 37 16.56 -3.51 -3.25
C VAL A 37 17.17 -2.38 -2.42
N LEU A 38 18.06 -1.60 -3.03
CA LEU A 38 18.44 -0.31 -2.46
C LEU A 38 17.14 0.45 -2.20
N HIS A 39 16.96 0.89 -0.95
CA HIS A 39 15.84 1.75 -0.58
C HIS A 39 15.79 2.91 -1.58
N LYS A 40 14.70 3.00 -2.34
CA LYS A 40 14.54 4.08 -3.32
C LYS A 40 14.33 5.37 -2.55
N GLU A 41 15.23 6.34 -2.75
CA GLU A 41 15.00 7.70 -2.28
C GLU A 41 13.65 8.17 -2.84
N THR A 42 12.72 8.45 -1.94
CA THR A 42 11.36 8.88 -2.26
C THR A 42 11.15 10.24 -1.64
N GLU A 43 10.94 11.25 -2.48
CA GLU A 43 10.60 12.59 -2.05
C GLU A 43 9.09 12.72 -1.93
N TRP A 44 8.63 13.33 -0.83
CA TRP A 44 7.22 13.63 -0.59
C TRP A 44 7.08 15.13 -0.44
N ASP A 45 6.16 15.72 -1.19
CA ASP A 45 5.74 17.11 -0.99
C ASP A 45 4.90 17.19 0.28
N PHE A 46 5.55 17.47 1.41
CA PHE A 46 4.92 17.55 2.72
C PHE A 46 4.42 18.98 2.97
N ASP A 47 3.11 19.16 2.91
CA ASP A 47 2.44 20.39 3.34
C ASP A 47 1.75 20.14 4.70
N PRO A 48 2.19 20.79 5.79
CA PRO A 48 1.63 20.58 7.12
C PRO A 48 0.15 21.03 7.23
N ASP A 49 -0.28 21.97 6.39
CA ASP A 49 -1.62 22.57 6.44
C ASP A 49 -2.62 21.86 5.52
N VAL A 50 -2.16 20.89 4.72
CA VAL A 50 -3.01 20.16 3.75
C VAL A 50 -4.18 19.47 4.44
N ALA A 51 -3.98 18.98 5.66
CA ALA A 51 -5.00 18.29 6.44
C ALA A 51 -6.16 19.22 6.82
N ILE A 52 -5.85 20.48 7.19
CA ILE A 52 -6.87 21.48 7.58
C ILE A 52 -7.73 21.84 6.38
N ARG A 53 -7.09 22.13 5.23
CA ARG A 53 -7.80 22.51 4.01
C ARG A 53 -8.66 21.37 3.47
N ARG A 54 -8.13 20.14 3.44
CA ARG A 54 -8.89 18.95 3.01
C ARG A 54 -10.00 18.58 3.97
N SER A 55 -9.81 18.77 5.28
CA SER A 55 -10.86 18.53 6.27
C SER A 55 -12.08 19.42 6.01
N ARG A 56 -11.86 20.71 5.74
CA ARG A 56 -12.93 21.64 5.37
C ARG A 56 -13.67 21.17 4.10
N GLN A 57 -12.93 20.88 3.02
CA GLN A 57 -13.52 20.40 1.76
C GLN A 57 -14.32 19.11 1.96
N TYR A 58 -13.79 18.18 2.75
CA TYR A 58 -14.45 16.92 3.05
C TYR A 58 -15.77 17.14 3.81
N GLN A 59 -15.78 18.02 4.82
CA GLN A 59 -16.99 18.32 5.60
C GLN A 59 -18.06 19.05 4.79
N GLU A 60 -17.66 19.96 3.90
CA GLU A 60 -18.58 20.66 2.99
C GLU A 60 -19.29 19.66 2.07
N LEU A 61 -18.56 18.69 1.52
CA LEU A 61 -19.10 17.68 0.61
C LEU A 61 -19.89 16.57 1.34
N ASN A 62 -19.36 16.07 2.46
CA ASN A 62 -19.83 14.84 3.10
C ASN A 62 -20.59 15.08 4.41
N GLY A 63 -20.77 16.34 4.81
CA GLY A 63 -21.34 16.70 6.10
C GLY A 63 -20.32 16.60 7.23
N ARG A 64 -20.68 17.20 8.38
CA ARG A 64 -19.88 17.11 9.61
C ARG A 64 -19.71 15.64 10.00
N TYR A 65 -18.47 15.21 10.21
CA TYR A 65 -18.10 13.80 10.46
C TYR A 65 -18.43 12.81 9.32
N GLY A 66 -18.74 13.28 8.11
CA GLY A 66 -19.02 12.40 6.97
C GLY A 66 -20.40 11.76 6.97
N ALA A 67 -21.36 12.27 7.75
CA ALA A 67 -22.72 11.71 7.84
C ALA A 67 -23.39 11.48 6.47
N LYS A 68 -23.25 12.44 5.52
CA LYS A 68 -23.80 12.29 4.16
C LYS A 68 -23.03 11.29 3.31
N ALA A 69 -21.74 11.06 3.58
CA ALA A 69 -20.99 10.00 2.90
C ALA A 69 -21.47 8.63 3.36
N ILE A 70 -21.66 8.45 4.68
CA ILE A 70 -22.17 7.20 5.26
C ILE A 70 -23.56 6.89 4.73
N GLU A 71 -24.47 7.87 4.72
CA GLU A 71 -25.82 7.72 4.15
C GLU A 71 -25.75 7.22 2.70
N ARG A 72 -24.98 7.89 1.83
CA ARG A 72 -24.81 7.50 0.42
C ARG A 72 -24.23 6.11 0.24
N LEU A 73 -23.26 5.71 1.07
CA LEU A 73 -22.70 4.36 1.04
C LEU A 73 -23.77 3.29 1.31
N GLY A 74 -24.74 3.60 2.19
CA GLY A 74 -25.85 2.70 2.53
C GLY A 74 -26.97 2.64 1.49
N LEU A 75 -26.97 3.49 0.45
CA LEU A 75 -28.04 3.53 -0.55
C LEU A 75 -27.84 2.54 -1.72
N GLY A 76 -26.65 1.96 -1.88
CA GLY A 76 -26.35 1.05 -2.99
C GLY A 76 -26.06 1.77 -4.32
N ILE A 77 -25.59 1.01 -5.31
CA ILE A 77 -25.14 1.52 -6.63
C ILE A 77 -26.03 1.07 -7.81
N ASP A 78 -27.11 0.37 -7.52
CA ASP A 78 -28.03 -0.25 -8.49
C ASP A 78 -29.11 0.71 -9.03
N GLY A 79 -29.04 2.00 -8.66
CA GLY A 79 -29.93 3.05 -9.15
C GLY A 79 -31.24 3.21 -8.38
N TYR A 80 -31.47 2.44 -7.32
CA TYR A 80 -32.63 2.56 -6.42
C TYR A 80 -32.32 3.38 -5.16
N ASP A 81 -31.35 4.30 -5.26
CA ASP A 81 -30.85 5.09 -4.14
C ASP A 81 -31.94 6.02 -3.58
N ARG A 82 -32.76 6.61 -4.45
CA ARG A 82 -33.83 7.54 -4.05
C ARG A 82 -34.96 6.85 -3.30
N GLU A 83 -35.40 5.69 -3.76
CA GLU A 83 -36.44 4.90 -3.10
C GLU A 83 -35.98 4.46 -1.73
N ARG A 84 -34.73 3.97 -1.62
CA ARG A 84 -34.15 3.59 -0.34
C ARG A 84 -34.07 4.80 0.58
N LEU A 85 -33.55 5.93 0.10
CA LEU A 85 -33.43 7.16 0.90
C LEU A 85 -34.79 7.62 1.43
N ALA A 86 -35.84 7.58 0.59
CA ALA A 86 -37.20 7.90 1.02
C ALA A 86 -37.68 6.94 2.12
N GLN A 87 -37.42 5.64 1.99
CA GLN A 87 -37.73 4.66 3.04
C GLN A 87 -36.91 4.90 4.32
N GLN A 88 -35.65 5.31 4.24
CA GLN A 88 -34.84 5.65 5.43
C GLN A 88 -35.47 6.83 6.17
N ARG A 89 -35.80 7.91 5.45
CA ARG A 89 -36.44 9.10 6.02
C ARG A 89 -37.77 8.79 6.70
N LEU A 90 -38.60 7.94 6.10
CA LEU A 90 -39.87 7.52 6.71
C LEU A 90 -39.66 6.68 7.98
N ARG A 91 -38.59 5.88 8.07
CA ARG A 91 -38.25 5.15 9.30
C ARG A 91 -37.70 6.07 10.38
N ASP A 92 -36.96 7.09 9.98
CA ASP A 92 -36.32 8.04 10.89
C ASP A 92 -37.29 9.15 11.34
N GLU A 93 -38.43 9.31 10.67
CA GLU A 93 -39.51 10.22 11.05
C GLU A 93 -40.03 9.86 12.45
N GLY A 94 -39.76 10.74 13.43
CA GLY A 94 -40.13 10.53 14.84
C GLY A 94 -39.10 9.79 15.69
N HIS A 95 -37.99 9.29 15.11
CA HIS A 95 -36.88 8.70 15.84
C HIS A 95 -35.70 9.68 15.86
N LEU A 96 -35.38 10.27 17.03
CA LEU A 96 -34.28 11.21 17.19
C LEU A 96 -32.91 10.52 17.08
N ASN A 97 -32.40 10.18 15.90
CA ASN A 97 -30.99 9.79 15.66
C ASN A 97 -30.32 8.92 16.77
N GLY A 98 -31.04 7.95 17.34
CA GLY A 98 -30.52 7.08 18.41
C GLY A 98 -30.57 7.60 19.86
N LEU A 99 -31.29 8.69 20.13
CA LEU A 99 -31.73 9.08 21.48
C LEU A 99 -33.23 8.76 21.58
N THR A 100 -33.57 7.65 22.23
CA THR A 100 -34.92 7.47 22.78
C THR A 100 -35.17 8.58 23.80
N GLU A 101 -36.39 9.12 23.86
CA GLU A 101 -36.82 10.05 24.91
C GLU A 101 -36.37 9.62 26.32
#